data_AF-A0A1E7F7I3-F1
#
_entry.id   AF-A0A1E7F7I3-F1
#
_cell.length_a   1.000
_cell.length_b   1.000
_cell.length_c   1.000
_cell.angle_alpha   90.00
_cell.angle_beta   90.00
_cell.angle_gamma   90.00
#
_symmetry.space_group_name_H-M   'P 1'
#
loop_
_entity.id
_entity.type
_entity.pdbx_description
1 polymer ?
#
loop_
_entity_poly.entity_id
_entity_poly.type
_entity_poly.pdbx_seq_one_letter_code
_entity_poly.pdbx_strand_id
1 'polypeptide(L)'
;MYIVILCAMAIFLLCAAHYSVLSSTKQSTDLTFVLEQNVENASIALNSKNKVDDIHSWAIRHFNEAGIPLRNHTLALLPTTDELLKFVGKSPVFVHGDGRGTHRGAINQCEKFRQGVPNENDRWIGVAGIFNTGTNLLHKLLVKNCIMPGGQKNVYWQVPWGKHGYATSRNRTAFQFIDDEIEFNRDHGLVVVTTRDPYEWSKSMCRNPYVVTWDDDTSCPNLASKVNLWGKHENILRVWNLWHRKYVYEFPYPRVIVRNEDLTLRPRETVEKICACAGGQLTKEFKHVTKSLKNGEGHSNEQTSLVDAWSKFHWPRDPRGGLSIEDYSIAKQSLDEKLMSTFGYSHPE
;
A
#
# COMPACT_ATOMS: atom_id res chain seq x y z
N MET A 1 -15.02 -48.61 20.06
CA MET A 1 -15.98 -47.48 20.19
C MET A 1 -16.49 -47.26 21.62
N TYR A 2 -16.37 -48.22 22.54
CA TYR A 2 -16.82 -48.06 23.94
C TYR A 2 -15.82 -47.38 24.91
N ILE A 3 -14.53 -47.23 24.54
CA ILE A 3 -13.51 -46.64 25.42
C ILE A 3 -13.47 -45.09 25.31
N VAL A 4 -13.90 -44.51 24.19
CA VAL A 4 -13.89 -43.05 23.98
C VAL A 4 -15.02 -42.35 24.73
N ILE A 5 -16.14 -43.04 24.98
CA ILE A 5 -17.30 -42.48 25.69
C ILE A 5 -17.03 -42.37 27.20
N LEU A 6 -16.24 -43.28 27.77
CA LEU A 6 -15.90 -43.26 29.20
C LEU A 6 -14.92 -42.14 29.58
N CYS A 7 -14.01 -41.74 28.68
CA CYS A 7 -13.11 -40.60 28.93
C CYS A 7 -13.83 -39.24 28.87
N ALA A 8 -14.88 -39.10 28.07
CA ALA A 8 -15.62 -37.83 27.96
C ALA A 8 -16.50 -37.54 29.19
N MET A 9 -17.02 -38.58 29.86
CA MET A 9 -17.83 -38.41 31.08
C MET A 9 -17.00 -38.09 32.33
N ALA A 10 -15.76 -38.57 32.40
CA ALA A 10 -14.86 -38.27 33.53
C ALA A 10 -14.42 -36.79 33.58
N ILE A 11 -14.28 -36.13 32.43
CA ILE A 11 -13.89 -34.71 32.33
C ILE A 11 -15.06 -33.79 32.74
N PHE A 12 -16.30 -34.17 32.43
CA PHE A 12 -17.48 -33.38 32.81
C PHE A 12 -17.74 -33.38 34.32
N LEU A 13 -17.47 -34.49 35.00
CA LEU A 13 -17.62 -34.59 36.46
C LEU A 13 -16.53 -33.82 37.23
N LEU A 14 -15.32 -33.70 36.67
CA LEU A 14 -14.25 -32.90 37.27
C LEU A 14 -14.49 -31.38 37.13
N CYS A 15 -15.12 -30.93 36.04
CA CYS A 15 -15.50 -29.51 35.88
C CYS A 15 -16.69 -29.10 36.78
N ALA A 16 -17.63 -30.00 37.06
CA ALA A 16 -18.76 -29.70 37.94
C ALA A 16 -18.36 -29.58 39.42
N ALA A 17 -17.30 -30.28 39.85
CA ALA A 17 -16.82 -30.22 41.22
C ALA A 17 -16.01 -28.95 41.55
N HIS A 18 -15.48 -28.24 40.54
CA HIS A 18 -14.76 -26.98 40.73
C HIS A 18 -15.67 -25.75 40.85
N TYR A 19 -16.94 -25.85 40.44
CA TYR A 19 -17.85 -24.69 40.45
C TYR A 19 -18.56 -24.45 41.78
N SER A 20 -18.46 -25.39 42.73
CA SER A 20 -19.26 -25.37 43.98
C SER A 20 -18.51 -24.83 45.21
N VAL A 21 -17.27 -24.34 45.07
CA VAL A 21 -16.43 -23.90 46.22
C VAL A 21 -16.26 -22.37 46.29
N LEU A 22 -16.83 -21.59 45.37
CA LEU A 22 -16.72 -20.12 45.39
C LEU A 22 -18.08 -19.46 45.68
N SER A 23 -18.63 -19.72 46.86
CA SER A 23 -19.83 -19.04 47.36
C SER A 23 -19.87 -18.97 48.89
N SER A 24 -18.90 -18.30 49.50
CA SER A 24 -19.13 -17.67 50.81
C SER A 24 -18.01 -16.67 51.14
N THR A 25 -18.34 -15.38 51.12
CA THR A 25 -18.00 -14.44 52.21
C THR A 25 -18.64 -13.10 51.89
N LYS A 26 -19.71 -12.77 52.60
CA LYS A 26 -20.24 -11.41 52.74
C LYS A 26 -19.24 -10.61 53.54
N GLN A 27 -18.69 -9.54 52.97
CA GLN A 27 -18.08 -8.47 53.74
C GLN A 27 -18.66 -7.15 53.25
N SER A 28 -19.50 -6.57 54.09
CA SER A 28 -20.07 -5.24 53.95
C SER A 28 -18.97 -4.25 54.33
N THR A 29 -18.27 -3.71 53.33
CA THR A 29 -17.40 -2.54 53.48
C THR A 29 -17.85 -1.48 52.48
N ASP A 30 -18.36 -0.39 53.06
CA ASP A 30 -18.36 0.99 52.57
C ASP A 30 -18.66 1.22 51.07
N LEU A 31 -19.95 1.35 50.75
CA LEU A 31 -20.45 1.68 49.40
C LEU A 31 -19.93 3.05 48.89
N THR A 32 -19.44 3.91 49.79
CA THR A 32 -18.91 5.24 49.48
C THR A 32 -17.54 5.18 48.80
N PHE A 33 -16.68 4.26 49.24
CA PHE A 33 -15.34 4.05 48.65
C PHE A 33 -15.40 3.39 47.27
N VAL A 34 -16.40 2.53 47.03
CA VAL A 34 -16.63 1.87 45.74
C VAL A 34 -17.12 2.86 44.67
N LEU A 35 -17.84 3.92 45.06
CA LEU A 35 -18.25 4.97 44.13
C LEU A 35 -17.07 5.86 43.72
N GLU A 36 -16.16 6.19 44.63
CA GLU A 36 -14.94 6.95 44.29
C GLU A 36 -13.97 6.15 43.43
N GLN A 37 -13.75 4.86 43.70
CA GLN A 37 -12.94 4.00 42.83
C GLN A 37 -13.56 3.79 41.43
N ASN A 38 -14.89 3.80 41.31
CA ASN A 38 -15.55 3.69 40.00
C ASN A 38 -15.47 5.00 39.18
N VAL A 39 -15.43 6.17 39.85
CA VAL A 39 -15.16 7.45 39.18
C VAL A 39 -13.69 7.55 38.75
N GLU A 40 -12.76 7.02 39.55
CA GLU A 40 -11.33 6.98 39.22
C GLU A 40 -11.05 5.99 38.06
N ASN A 41 -11.68 4.82 38.06
CA ASN A 41 -11.59 3.86 36.94
C ASN A 41 -12.29 4.35 35.67
N ALA A 42 -13.41 5.08 35.79
CA ALA A 42 -14.05 5.74 34.64
C ALA A 42 -13.21 6.90 34.12
N SER A 43 -12.53 7.64 34.99
CA SER A 43 -11.55 8.68 34.64
C SER A 43 -10.31 8.10 33.96
N ILE A 44 -9.80 6.95 34.41
CA ILE A 44 -8.72 6.20 33.74
C ILE A 44 -9.21 5.64 32.39
N ALA A 45 -10.47 5.20 32.28
CA ALA A 45 -11.05 4.75 31.01
C ALA A 45 -11.29 5.91 30.02
N LEU A 46 -11.67 7.10 30.51
CA LEU A 46 -11.85 8.30 29.69
C LEU A 46 -10.51 8.94 29.29
N ASN A 47 -9.53 8.98 30.21
CA ASN A 47 -8.17 9.41 29.91
C ASN A 47 -7.45 8.42 28.99
N SER A 48 -7.71 7.12 29.11
CA SER A 48 -7.19 6.14 28.15
C SER A 48 -7.87 6.24 26.79
N LYS A 49 -9.17 6.55 26.72
CA LYS A 49 -9.86 6.79 25.45
C LYS A 49 -9.29 8.01 24.71
N ASN A 50 -9.12 9.14 25.40
CA ASN A 50 -8.50 10.34 24.80
C ASN A 50 -7.04 10.09 24.36
N LYS A 51 -6.30 9.24 25.09
CA LYS A 51 -4.91 8.88 24.75
C LYS A 51 -4.82 7.87 23.58
N VAL A 52 -5.74 6.91 23.50
CA VAL A 52 -5.82 5.95 22.38
C VAL A 52 -6.23 6.65 21.08
N ASP A 53 -7.16 7.60 21.17
CA ASP A 53 -7.60 8.40 20.03
C ASP A 53 -6.46 9.27 19.47
N ASP A 54 -5.51 9.69 20.29
CA ASP A 54 -4.31 10.41 19.85
C ASP A 54 -3.28 9.47 19.18
N ILE A 55 -2.98 8.33 19.82
CA ILE A 55 -1.99 7.35 19.33
C ILE A 55 -2.38 6.81 17.95
N HIS A 56 -3.64 6.41 17.74
CA HIS A 56 -4.10 5.87 16.45
C HIS A 56 -4.94 6.86 15.65
N SER A 57 -4.85 8.17 15.94
CA SER A 57 -5.72 9.21 15.36
C SER A 57 -5.83 9.13 13.84
N TRP A 58 -4.71 8.88 13.15
CA TRP A 58 -4.69 8.76 11.70
C TRP A 58 -5.48 7.53 11.23
N ALA A 59 -5.18 6.34 11.77
CA ALA A 59 -5.87 5.12 11.38
C ALA A 59 -7.38 5.25 11.64
N ILE A 60 -7.77 5.73 12.82
CA ILE A 60 -9.17 5.94 13.19
C ILE A 60 -9.88 6.86 12.19
N ARG A 61 -9.29 8.03 11.87
CA ARG A 61 -9.85 8.93 10.85
C ARG A 61 -10.01 8.22 9.49
N HIS A 62 -8.98 7.51 9.04
CA HIS A 62 -9.00 6.83 7.75
C HIS A 62 -10.09 5.76 7.66
N PHE A 63 -10.23 4.90 8.69
CA PHE A 63 -11.23 3.84 8.68
C PHE A 63 -12.65 4.38 8.88
N ASN A 64 -12.82 5.46 9.65
CA ASN A 64 -14.10 6.16 9.75
C ASN A 64 -14.53 6.77 8.41
N GLU A 65 -13.61 7.43 7.68
CA GLU A 65 -13.87 7.91 6.31
C GLU A 65 -14.19 6.77 5.34
N ALA A 66 -13.58 5.59 5.54
CA ALA A 66 -13.87 4.40 4.75
C ALA A 66 -15.18 3.69 5.14
N GLY A 67 -15.89 4.16 6.18
CA GLY A 67 -17.10 3.52 6.70
C GLY A 67 -16.86 2.14 7.32
N ILE A 68 -15.65 1.89 7.85
CA ILE A 68 -15.25 0.63 8.47
C ILE A 68 -15.17 0.84 9.99
N PRO A 69 -16.10 0.26 10.78
CA PRO A 69 -16.03 0.39 12.22
C PRO A 69 -14.84 -0.40 12.77
N LEU A 70 -13.96 0.28 13.51
CA LEU A 70 -12.84 -0.35 14.19
C LEU A 70 -13.26 -0.87 15.58
N ARG A 71 -12.91 -2.12 15.88
CA ARG A 71 -13.05 -2.72 17.21
C ARG A 71 -11.70 -2.70 17.93
N ASN A 72 -11.70 -2.85 19.26
CA ASN A 72 -10.47 -2.83 20.06
C ASN A 72 -9.40 -3.81 19.57
N HIS A 73 -9.78 -5.05 19.23
CA HIS A 73 -8.83 -6.04 18.70
C HIS A 73 -8.28 -5.65 17.32
N THR A 74 -9.06 -4.95 16.49
CA THR A 74 -8.61 -4.45 15.19
C THR A 74 -7.63 -3.29 15.36
N LEU A 75 -7.92 -2.37 16.28
CA LEU A 75 -7.03 -1.25 16.62
C LEU A 75 -5.65 -1.73 17.06
N ALA A 76 -5.60 -2.81 17.84
CA ALA A 76 -4.35 -3.42 18.28
C ALA A 76 -3.47 -3.98 17.13
N LEU A 77 -4.03 -4.21 15.95
CA LEU A 77 -3.30 -4.66 14.76
C LEU A 77 -2.83 -3.49 13.87
N LEU A 78 -3.30 -2.27 14.14
CA LEU A 78 -3.00 -1.11 13.32
C LEU A 78 -1.75 -0.40 13.85
N PRO A 79 -0.96 0.21 12.96
CA PRO A 79 0.16 1.03 13.39
C PRO A 79 -0.31 2.26 14.16
N THR A 80 0.55 2.74 15.06
CA THR A 80 0.38 4.06 15.68
C THR A 80 0.67 5.18 14.68
N THR A 81 0.23 6.40 15.00
CA THR A 81 0.50 7.59 14.18
C THR A 81 2.00 7.84 14.07
N ASP A 82 2.77 7.65 15.14
CA ASP A 82 4.22 7.82 15.12
C ASP A 82 4.92 6.76 14.27
N GLU A 83 4.47 5.50 14.32
CA GLU A 83 4.98 4.42 13.45
C GLU A 83 4.71 4.74 11.98
N LEU A 84 3.51 5.22 11.66
CA LEU A 84 3.18 5.67 10.29
C LEU A 84 4.06 6.84 9.87
N LEU A 85 4.22 7.86 10.72
CA LEU A 85 5.05 9.02 10.40
C LEU A 85 6.53 8.65 10.24
N LYS A 86 7.04 7.69 11.03
CA LYS A 86 8.39 7.16 10.87
C LYS A 86 8.53 6.43 9.53
N PHE A 87 7.51 5.68 9.11
CA PHE A 87 7.58 4.86 7.91
C PHE A 87 7.29 5.62 6.61
N VAL A 88 6.19 6.36 6.54
CA VAL A 88 5.79 7.10 5.32
C VAL A 88 6.09 8.60 5.37
N GLY A 89 6.59 9.14 6.48
CA GLY A 89 6.85 10.57 6.62
C GLY A 89 5.60 11.42 6.82
N LYS A 90 5.76 12.74 6.85
CA LYS A 90 4.66 13.69 7.09
C LYS A 90 3.76 13.95 5.88
N SER A 91 4.19 13.60 4.67
CA SER A 91 3.47 13.89 3.44
C SER A 91 3.68 12.80 2.39
N PRO A 92 2.75 12.63 1.43
CA PRO A 92 2.95 11.69 0.34
C PRO A 92 4.24 12.00 -0.42
N VAL A 93 5.02 10.95 -0.73
CA VAL A 93 6.13 11.07 -1.67
C VAL A 93 5.54 11.19 -3.07
N PHE A 94 5.85 12.30 -3.73
CA PHE A 94 5.28 12.67 -5.02
C PHE A 94 6.40 13.14 -5.93
N VAL A 95 6.97 12.21 -6.71
CA VAL A 95 8.11 12.51 -7.59
C VAL A 95 7.58 13.06 -8.91
N HIS A 96 7.73 14.37 -9.09
CA HIS A 96 7.28 15.10 -10.28
C HIS A 96 8.42 15.84 -10.98
N GLY A 97 9.68 15.47 -10.70
CA GLY A 97 10.90 16.02 -11.32
C GLY A 97 11.70 14.96 -12.06
N ASP A 98 12.86 15.32 -12.58
CA ASP A 98 13.76 14.42 -13.33
C ASP A 98 14.66 13.54 -12.44
N GLY A 99 14.37 13.48 -11.13
CA GLY A 99 15.12 12.69 -10.16
C GLY A 99 16.54 13.20 -9.87
N ARG A 100 16.92 14.40 -10.34
CA ARG A 100 18.23 15.01 -10.04
C ARG A 100 18.23 15.90 -8.78
N GLY A 101 17.25 15.73 -7.89
CA GLY A 101 17.16 16.44 -6.61
C GLY A 101 16.35 17.73 -6.69
N THR A 102 16.06 18.33 -5.53
CA THR A 102 15.24 19.53 -5.32
C THR A 102 15.90 20.83 -5.80
N HIS A 103 16.83 20.76 -6.75
CA HIS A 103 17.50 21.94 -7.27
C HIS A 103 16.47 22.88 -7.90
N ARG A 104 16.52 24.17 -7.50
CA ARG A 104 15.84 25.29 -8.15
C ARG A 104 16.08 25.18 -9.66
N GLY A 105 15.10 24.67 -10.40
CA GLY A 105 15.23 24.34 -11.83
C GLY A 105 14.68 22.97 -12.23
N ALA A 106 14.31 22.11 -11.28
CA ALA A 106 13.61 20.86 -11.59
C ALA A 106 12.26 21.17 -12.27
N ILE A 107 12.09 20.68 -13.51
CA ILE A 107 10.86 20.87 -14.28
C ILE A 107 9.69 20.28 -13.50
N ASN A 108 8.71 21.12 -13.17
CA ASN A 108 7.45 20.68 -12.61
C ASN A 108 6.67 19.92 -13.71
N GLN A 109 6.70 18.58 -13.67
CA GLN A 109 6.03 17.75 -14.69
C GLN A 109 4.52 18.00 -14.76
N CYS A 110 3.88 18.41 -13.66
CA CYS A 110 2.46 18.75 -13.65
C CYS A 110 2.16 20.03 -14.42
N GLU A 111 2.98 21.07 -14.21
CA GLU A 111 2.85 22.32 -14.94
C GLU A 111 3.18 22.12 -16.42
N LYS A 112 4.29 21.43 -16.73
CA LYS A 112 4.67 21.03 -18.09
C LYS A 112 3.53 20.28 -18.79
N PHE A 113 2.86 19.37 -18.09
CA PHE A 113 1.71 18.63 -18.61
C PHE A 113 0.56 19.57 -18.97
N ARG A 114 0.09 20.38 -18.01
CA ARG A 114 -1.08 21.25 -18.22
C ARG A 114 -0.83 22.30 -19.31
N GLN A 115 0.39 22.83 -19.40
CA GLN A 115 0.79 23.77 -20.45
C GLN A 115 0.97 23.08 -21.81
N GLY A 116 1.48 21.84 -21.83
CA GLY A 116 1.70 21.07 -23.04
C GLY A 116 0.42 20.53 -23.68
N VAL A 117 -0.70 20.50 -22.94
CA VAL A 117 -2.02 20.08 -23.42
C VAL A 117 -3.02 21.20 -23.16
N PRO A 118 -3.13 22.21 -24.05
CA PRO A 118 -3.91 23.41 -23.80
C PRO A 118 -5.41 23.13 -23.65
N ASN A 119 -5.95 22.22 -24.47
CA ASN A 119 -7.33 21.79 -24.34
C ASN A 119 -7.46 20.79 -23.18
N GLU A 120 -8.10 21.22 -22.09
CA GLU A 120 -8.20 20.43 -20.88
C GLU A 120 -9.01 19.14 -21.05
N ASN A 121 -9.92 19.10 -22.03
CA ASN A 121 -10.74 17.94 -22.33
C ASN A 121 -9.98 16.81 -23.00
N ASP A 122 -8.83 17.11 -23.61
CA ASP A 122 -7.98 16.12 -24.26
C ASP A 122 -6.99 15.47 -23.27
N ARG A 123 -6.86 16.03 -22.06
CA ARG A 123 -5.97 15.53 -21.02
C ARG A 123 -6.48 14.21 -20.47
N TRP A 124 -5.57 13.25 -20.32
CA TRP A 124 -5.86 11.98 -19.69
C TRP A 124 -4.80 11.52 -18.69
N ILE A 125 -5.18 10.57 -17.84
CA ILE A 125 -4.29 9.90 -16.88
C ILE A 125 -4.15 8.43 -17.27
N GLY A 126 -2.91 7.93 -17.34
CA GLY A 126 -2.64 6.50 -17.55
C GLY A 126 -1.80 5.92 -16.43
N VAL A 127 -2.17 4.73 -15.96
CA VAL A 127 -1.44 4.05 -14.89
C VAL A 127 -0.30 3.20 -15.43
N ALA A 128 0.86 3.28 -14.76
CA ALA A 128 2.00 2.41 -14.99
C ALA A 128 2.59 1.93 -13.66
N GLY A 129 3.31 0.82 -13.67
CA GLY A 129 3.94 0.23 -12.49
C GLY A 129 4.38 -1.20 -12.79
N ILE A 130 5.55 -1.62 -12.32
CA ILE A 130 5.93 -3.04 -12.39
C ILE A 130 4.95 -3.88 -11.55
N PHE A 131 4.86 -5.19 -11.80
CA PHE A 131 3.97 -6.10 -11.07
C PHE A 131 4.05 -5.89 -9.55
N ASN A 132 2.93 -6.10 -8.84
CA ASN A 132 2.84 -5.97 -7.37
C ASN A 132 3.16 -4.58 -6.76
N THR A 133 3.11 -3.49 -7.54
CA THR A 133 3.29 -2.11 -7.03
C THR A 133 2.00 -1.34 -6.80
N GLY A 134 0.83 -1.98 -6.88
CA GLY A 134 -0.45 -1.32 -6.56
C GLY A 134 -1.12 -0.57 -7.71
N THR A 135 -0.74 -0.83 -8.97
CA THR A 135 -1.39 -0.24 -10.16
C THR A 135 -2.92 -0.35 -10.14
N ASN A 136 -3.44 -1.50 -9.67
CA ASN A 136 -4.89 -1.72 -9.61
C ASN A 136 -5.56 -0.86 -8.53
N LEU A 137 -4.88 -0.62 -7.40
CA LEU A 137 -5.37 0.25 -6.32
C LEU A 137 -5.42 1.68 -6.83
N LEU A 138 -4.32 2.15 -7.44
CA LEU A 138 -4.22 3.49 -8.01
C LEU A 138 -5.36 3.77 -9.00
N HIS A 139 -5.56 2.91 -9.99
CA HIS A 139 -6.61 3.12 -10.98
C HIS A 139 -7.99 3.22 -10.34
N LYS A 140 -8.36 2.27 -9.46
CA LYS A 140 -9.69 2.30 -8.83
C LYS A 140 -9.89 3.53 -7.96
N LEU A 141 -8.84 4.00 -7.28
CA LEU A 141 -8.89 5.25 -6.53
C LEU A 141 -9.07 6.46 -7.45
N LEU A 142 -8.35 6.54 -8.56
CA LEU A 142 -8.48 7.64 -9.51
C LEU A 142 -9.85 7.67 -10.17
N VAL A 143 -10.35 6.56 -10.72
CA VAL A 143 -11.67 6.50 -11.37
C VAL A 143 -12.79 6.92 -10.43
N LYS A 144 -12.70 6.53 -9.15
CA LYS A 144 -13.74 6.84 -8.16
C LYS A 144 -13.72 8.29 -7.68
N ASN A 145 -12.55 8.93 -7.67
CA ASN A 145 -12.33 10.15 -6.90
C ASN A 145 -11.76 11.32 -7.72
N CYS A 146 -11.37 11.10 -8.97
CA CYS A 146 -10.76 12.12 -9.82
C CYS A 146 -11.73 12.55 -10.91
N ILE A 147 -12.13 13.82 -10.89
CA ILE A 147 -12.95 14.43 -11.94
C ILE A 147 -12.01 15.19 -12.86
N MET A 148 -11.74 14.64 -14.04
CA MET A 148 -11.00 15.33 -15.10
C MET A 148 -11.89 16.35 -15.81
N PRO A 149 -11.34 17.42 -16.41
CA PRO A 149 -12.12 18.41 -17.15
C PRO A 149 -12.97 17.80 -18.27
N GLY A 150 -12.42 16.83 -19.02
CA GLY A 150 -13.16 16.02 -20.01
C GLY A 150 -14.08 14.93 -19.43
N GLY A 151 -14.26 14.90 -18.10
CA GLY A 151 -15.06 13.91 -17.38
C GLY A 151 -14.28 12.65 -16.97
N GLN A 152 -14.94 11.77 -16.21
CA GLN A 152 -14.32 10.57 -15.60
C GLN A 152 -13.73 9.56 -16.60
N LYS A 153 -14.11 9.62 -17.88
CA LYS A 153 -13.64 8.70 -18.94
C LYS A 153 -12.15 8.89 -19.28
N ASN A 154 -11.53 9.99 -18.84
CA ASN A 154 -10.13 10.30 -19.13
C ASN A 154 -9.13 9.71 -18.11
N VAL A 155 -9.56 8.74 -17.29
CA VAL A 155 -8.67 7.97 -16.41
C VAL A 155 -8.62 6.54 -16.93
N TYR A 156 -7.45 6.13 -17.42
CA TYR A 156 -7.26 4.84 -18.08
C TYR A 156 -6.57 3.83 -17.17
N TRP A 157 -6.99 2.56 -17.30
CA TRP A 157 -6.45 1.42 -16.56
C TRP A 157 -4.95 1.23 -16.73
N GLN A 158 -4.44 1.59 -17.91
CA GLN A 158 -3.05 1.47 -18.27
C GLN A 158 -2.66 2.52 -19.29
N VAL A 159 -1.37 2.82 -19.34
CA VAL A 159 -0.76 3.54 -20.46
C VAL A 159 -0.83 2.74 -21.78
N PRO A 160 -0.78 3.40 -22.96
CA PRO A 160 -0.87 2.75 -24.27
C PRO A 160 0.19 1.68 -24.58
N TRP A 161 1.27 1.60 -23.82
CA TRP A 161 2.32 0.58 -23.98
C TRP A 161 2.26 -0.52 -22.91
N GLY A 162 1.14 -0.62 -22.20
CA GLY A 162 0.89 -1.57 -21.12
C GLY A 162 1.44 -1.10 -19.78
N LYS A 163 0.65 -1.26 -18.71
CA LYS A 163 0.99 -0.75 -17.36
C LYS A 163 2.30 -1.31 -16.79
N HIS A 164 2.65 -2.54 -17.14
CA HIS A 164 3.88 -3.18 -16.67
C HIS A 164 5.08 -2.95 -17.60
N GLY A 165 4.86 -2.41 -18.80
CA GLY A 165 5.91 -2.21 -19.79
C GLY A 165 6.93 -1.15 -19.36
N TYR A 166 8.17 -1.31 -19.85
CA TYR A 166 9.20 -0.28 -19.73
C TYR A 166 8.76 1.02 -20.42
N ALA A 167 9.20 2.15 -19.88
CA ALA A 167 8.91 3.48 -20.43
C ALA A 167 9.35 3.63 -21.90
N THR A 168 10.42 2.94 -22.31
CA THR A 168 10.94 2.91 -23.69
C THR A 168 10.00 2.21 -24.68
N SER A 169 9.01 1.46 -24.20
CA SER A 169 8.01 0.81 -25.05
C SER A 169 6.92 1.76 -25.53
N ARG A 170 6.90 3.02 -25.08
CA ARG A 170 5.87 4.02 -25.46
C ARG A 170 5.62 4.14 -26.96
N ASN A 171 6.66 4.04 -27.78
CA ASN A 171 6.55 4.19 -29.23
C ASN A 171 6.35 2.84 -29.94
N ARG A 172 6.41 1.72 -29.21
CA ARG A 172 6.11 0.40 -29.77
C ARG A 172 4.60 0.22 -29.77
N THR A 173 4.07 -0.37 -30.83
CA THR A 173 2.68 -0.81 -30.91
C THR A 173 2.52 -2.00 -29.95
N ALA A 174 2.30 -1.71 -28.67
CA ALA A 174 2.25 -2.73 -27.63
C ALA A 174 0.82 -2.88 -27.13
N PHE A 175 0.22 -4.01 -27.49
CA PHE A 175 -1.01 -4.61 -26.96
C PHE A 175 -2.35 -3.95 -27.35
N GLN A 176 -3.09 -4.64 -28.24
CA GLN A 176 -4.51 -4.47 -28.61
C GLN A 176 -5.48 -4.72 -27.43
N PHE A 177 -5.17 -4.23 -26.23
CA PHE A 177 -6.06 -4.36 -25.06
C PHE A 177 -6.72 -3.04 -24.68
N ILE A 178 -6.45 -1.97 -25.43
CA ILE A 178 -7.28 -0.79 -25.35
C ILE A 178 -8.20 -0.88 -26.56
N ASP A 179 -9.50 -0.84 -26.29
CA ASP A 179 -10.59 -0.89 -27.26
C ASP A 179 -10.15 -0.24 -28.57
N ASP A 180 -10.17 -1.00 -29.67
CA ASP A 180 -9.60 -0.59 -30.97
C ASP A 180 -10.22 0.72 -31.50
N GLU A 181 -11.29 1.19 -30.87
CA GLU A 181 -12.01 2.42 -31.16
C GLU A 181 -11.43 3.69 -30.50
N ILE A 182 -10.52 3.59 -29.53
CA ILE A 182 -9.99 4.78 -28.83
C ILE A 182 -8.62 5.17 -29.40
N GLU A 183 -8.60 6.19 -30.26
CA GLU A 183 -7.37 6.82 -30.72
C GLU A 183 -6.76 7.70 -29.62
N PHE A 184 -5.61 7.29 -29.08
CA PHE A 184 -4.89 8.07 -28.06
C PHE A 184 -3.87 9.01 -28.69
N ASN A 185 -4.05 10.31 -28.48
CA ASN A 185 -2.90 11.20 -28.53
C ASN A 185 -1.99 10.92 -27.32
N ARG A 186 -0.87 10.23 -27.57
CA ARG A 186 0.08 9.81 -26.54
C ARG A 186 0.74 10.98 -25.81
N ASP A 187 0.75 12.17 -26.41
CA ASP A 187 1.33 13.38 -25.84
C ASP A 187 0.36 14.10 -24.89
N HIS A 188 -0.93 13.72 -24.89
CA HIS A 188 -1.95 14.31 -24.03
C HIS A 188 -2.13 13.61 -22.68
N GLY A 189 -1.25 12.66 -22.35
CA GLY A 189 -1.35 11.83 -21.14
C GLY A 189 -0.38 12.21 -20.04
N LEU A 190 -0.88 12.28 -18.80
CA LEU A 190 -0.07 12.21 -17.59
C LEU A 190 0.11 10.74 -17.19
N VAL A 191 1.35 10.26 -17.20
CA VAL A 191 1.66 8.91 -16.73
C VAL A 191 1.81 8.91 -15.21
N VAL A 192 0.96 8.17 -14.50
CA VAL A 192 1.06 8.00 -13.05
C VAL A 192 1.66 6.63 -12.75
N VAL A 193 2.91 6.66 -12.31
CA VAL A 193 3.70 5.47 -12.03
C VAL A 193 3.57 5.09 -10.55
N THR A 194 3.28 3.83 -10.26
CA THR A 194 3.35 3.31 -8.90
C THR A 194 4.69 2.64 -8.64
N THR A 195 5.28 2.94 -7.48
CA THR A 195 6.40 2.19 -6.91
C THR A 195 5.99 1.59 -5.57
N ARG A 196 6.85 0.74 -5.01
CA ARG A 196 6.65 0.08 -3.72
C ARG A 196 8.01 -0.14 -3.09
N ASP A 197 8.06 -0.15 -1.75
CA ASP A 197 9.26 -0.50 -0.99
C ASP A 197 9.86 -1.79 -1.57
N PRO A 198 11.14 -1.80 -2.00
CA PRO A 198 11.69 -2.94 -2.72
C PRO A 198 11.82 -4.21 -1.88
N TYR A 199 11.91 -4.10 -0.55
CA TYR A 199 11.92 -5.24 0.36
C TYR A 199 10.52 -5.88 0.44
N GLU A 200 9.48 -5.06 0.58
CA GLU A 200 8.10 -5.57 0.57
C GLU A 200 7.65 -6.04 -0.82
N TRP A 201 8.16 -5.39 -1.86
CA TRP A 201 7.88 -5.74 -3.24
C TRP A 201 8.49 -7.10 -3.62
N SER A 202 9.77 -7.37 -3.27
CA SER A 202 10.41 -8.65 -3.59
C SER A 202 9.68 -9.83 -2.94
N LYS A 203 9.29 -9.70 -1.66
CA LYS A 203 8.42 -10.67 -0.97
C LYS A 203 7.06 -10.83 -1.66
N SER A 204 6.50 -9.75 -2.20
CA SER A 204 5.25 -9.82 -2.95
C SER A 204 5.40 -10.56 -4.27
N MET A 205 6.52 -10.38 -4.97
CA MET A 205 6.86 -11.13 -6.19
C MET A 205 7.02 -12.62 -5.91
N CYS A 206 7.51 -13.02 -4.74
CA CYS A 206 7.54 -14.43 -4.35
C CYS A 206 6.16 -15.06 -4.23
N ARG A 207 5.23 -14.35 -3.58
CA ARG A 207 3.87 -14.87 -3.40
C ARG A 207 3.09 -14.91 -4.72
N ASN A 208 3.36 -13.96 -5.61
CA ASN A 208 2.65 -13.80 -6.88
C ASN A 208 3.66 -13.41 -7.97
N PRO A 209 4.36 -14.39 -8.57
CA PRO A 209 5.47 -14.13 -9.49
C PRO A 209 5.03 -13.63 -10.86
N TYR A 210 3.77 -13.84 -11.22
CA TYR A 210 3.24 -13.56 -12.56
C TYR A 210 4.07 -14.27 -13.64
N VAL A 211 4.81 -13.51 -14.44
CA VAL A 211 5.64 -14.03 -15.54
C VAL A 211 7.12 -14.10 -15.18
N VAL A 212 7.49 -13.85 -13.92
CA VAL A 212 8.86 -13.97 -13.45
C VAL A 212 9.20 -15.44 -13.20
N THR A 213 10.37 -15.86 -13.64
CA THR A 213 10.96 -17.16 -13.29
C THR A 213 12.30 -16.97 -12.59
N TRP A 214 12.63 -17.83 -11.63
CA TRP A 214 13.92 -17.86 -10.93
C TRP A 214 14.74 -19.02 -11.48
N ASP A 215 16.07 -18.83 -11.57
CA ASP A 215 16.98 -19.93 -11.94
C ASP A 215 17.05 -21.00 -10.82
N ASP A 216 16.86 -20.59 -9.56
CA ASP A 216 16.72 -21.46 -8.38
C ASP A 216 15.43 -21.08 -7.61
N ASP A 217 14.47 -22.00 -7.54
CA ASP A 217 13.15 -21.80 -6.93
C ASP A 217 13.04 -22.36 -5.50
N THR A 218 14.13 -22.91 -4.95
CA THR A 218 14.10 -23.64 -3.67
C THR A 218 13.85 -22.76 -2.45
N SER A 219 14.12 -21.45 -2.56
CA SER A 219 13.73 -20.44 -1.58
C SER A 219 13.44 -19.12 -2.30
N CYS A 220 12.40 -18.39 -1.88
CA CYS A 220 12.08 -17.06 -2.44
C CYS A 220 11.98 -16.06 -1.28
N PRO A 221 12.62 -14.87 -1.35
CA PRO A 221 13.11 -14.22 -2.58
C PRO A 221 14.45 -14.66 -3.12
N ASN A 222 15.29 -15.37 -2.34
CA ASN A 222 16.63 -15.83 -2.70
C ASN A 222 17.31 -14.84 -3.64
N LEU A 223 17.71 -13.71 -3.08
CA LEU A 223 18.24 -12.58 -3.83
C LEU A 223 19.59 -12.88 -4.48
N ALA A 224 20.19 -14.04 -4.19
CA ALA A 224 21.33 -14.57 -4.93
C ALA A 224 20.93 -15.23 -6.27
N SER A 225 19.67 -15.66 -6.42
CA SER A 225 19.18 -16.28 -7.65
C SER A 225 18.94 -15.24 -8.75
N LYS A 226 19.40 -15.60 -9.95
CA LYS A 226 19.03 -14.90 -11.18
C LYS A 226 17.54 -15.06 -11.45
N VAL A 227 16.98 -14.07 -12.13
CA VAL A 227 15.58 -14.08 -12.55
C VAL A 227 15.45 -13.74 -14.02
N ASN A 228 14.41 -14.26 -14.66
CA ASN A 228 13.99 -13.85 -15.99
C ASN A 228 12.68 -13.04 -15.89
N LEU A 229 12.77 -11.76 -16.20
CA LEU A 229 11.63 -10.87 -16.39
C LEU A 229 11.96 -9.90 -17.51
N TRP A 230 11.38 -10.14 -18.68
CA TRP A 230 11.72 -9.45 -19.93
C TRP A 230 13.22 -9.53 -20.27
N GLY A 231 13.87 -10.65 -19.92
CA GLY A 231 15.31 -10.86 -20.00
C GLY A 231 15.90 -11.37 -18.68
N LYS A 232 17.13 -11.90 -18.73
CA LYS A 232 17.85 -12.41 -17.55
C LYS A 232 18.48 -11.26 -16.76
N HIS A 233 18.37 -11.32 -15.44
CA HIS A 233 18.94 -10.35 -14.50
C HIS A 233 19.64 -11.07 -13.34
N GLU A 234 20.61 -10.40 -12.71
CA GLU A 234 21.37 -10.95 -11.57
C GLU A 234 20.47 -11.36 -10.40
N ASN A 235 19.44 -10.56 -10.13
CA ASN A 235 18.41 -10.82 -9.14
C ASN A 235 17.17 -9.94 -9.36
N ILE A 236 16.11 -10.19 -8.60
CA ILE A 236 14.83 -9.48 -8.74
C ILE A 236 14.92 -7.98 -8.41
N LEU A 237 15.85 -7.56 -7.53
CA LEU A 237 16.03 -6.14 -7.18
C LEU A 237 16.71 -5.35 -8.31
N ARG A 238 17.56 -6.00 -9.13
CA ARG A 238 18.05 -5.37 -10.37
C ARG A 238 16.91 -5.03 -11.33
N VAL A 239 15.88 -5.89 -11.41
CA VAL A 239 14.69 -5.60 -12.22
C VAL A 239 13.96 -4.36 -11.70
N TRP A 240 13.79 -4.26 -10.37
CA TRP A 240 13.18 -3.08 -9.76
C TRP A 240 13.95 -1.80 -10.10
N ASN A 241 15.28 -1.81 -9.97
CA ASN A 241 16.12 -0.66 -10.31
C ASN A 241 15.97 -0.30 -11.80
N LEU A 242 16.18 -1.27 -12.69
CA LEU A 242 16.16 -1.03 -14.14
C LEU A 242 14.82 -0.45 -14.59
N TRP A 243 13.71 -1.02 -14.11
CA TRP A 243 12.38 -0.55 -14.47
C TRP A 243 12.12 0.88 -14.00
N HIS A 244 12.43 1.19 -12.74
CA HIS A 244 12.20 2.54 -12.21
C HIS A 244 13.17 3.57 -12.79
N ARG A 245 14.43 3.21 -13.09
CA ARG A 245 15.38 4.12 -13.78
C ARG A 245 14.83 4.60 -15.13
N LYS A 246 14.14 3.73 -15.87
CA LYS A 246 13.49 4.11 -17.15
C LYS A 246 12.47 5.22 -16.95
N TYR A 247 11.61 5.11 -15.94
CA TYR A 247 10.64 6.16 -15.65
C TYR A 247 11.31 7.38 -15.02
N VAL A 248 12.15 7.24 -13.99
CA VAL A 248 12.71 8.38 -13.26
C VAL A 248 13.66 9.21 -14.14
N TYR A 249 14.58 8.58 -14.86
CA TYR A 249 15.70 9.30 -15.50
C TYR A 249 15.61 9.36 -17.02
N GLU A 250 14.96 8.40 -17.67
CA GLU A 250 15.00 8.28 -19.13
C GLU A 250 13.70 8.68 -19.83
N PHE A 251 12.58 8.81 -19.10
CA PHE A 251 11.30 9.16 -19.70
C PHE A 251 11.17 10.69 -19.85
N PRO A 252 11.09 11.25 -21.07
CA PRO A 252 11.05 12.72 -21.24
C PRO A 252 9.64 13.32 -21.12
N TYR A 253 8.61 12.47 -21.11
CA TYR A 253 7.21 12.86 -21.12
C TYR A 253 6.67 13.12 -19.70
N PRO A 254 5.54 13.85 -19.60
CA PRO A 254 4.92 14.13 -18.31
C PRO A 254 4.57 12.86 -17.54
N ARG A 255 5.02 12.84 -16.29
CA ARG A 255 4.76 11.74 -15.36
C ARG A 255 4.79 12.23 -13.92
N VAL A 256 4.21 11.44 -13.05
CA VAL A 256 4.47 11.49 -11.61
C VAL A 256 4.65 10.07 -11.08
N ILE A 257 5.45 9.92 -10.03
CA ILE A 257 5.67 8.62 -9.38
C ILE A 257 5.20 8.72 -7.93
N VAL A 258 4.37 7.77 -7.53
CA VAL A 258 3.78 7.68 -6.19
C VAL A 258 4.03 6.31 -5.58
N ARG A 259 4.10 6.26 -4.26
CA ARG A 259 4.26 5.02 -3.51
C ARG A 259 2.93 4.30 -3.31
N ASN A 260 2.95 2.98 -3.40
CA ASN A 260 1.82 2.14 -2.99
C ASN A 260 1.47 2.34 -1.50
N GLU A 261 2.48 2.61 -0.68
CA GLU A 261 2.32 2.92 0.74
C GLU A 261 1.45 4.16 0.94
N ASP A 262 1.71 5.23 0.18
CA ASP A 262 0.92 6.47 0.25
C ASP A 262 -0.51 6.26 -0.29
N LEU A 263 -0.67 5.47 -1.35
CA LEU A 263 -2.00 5.08 -1.86
C LEU A 263 -2.81 4.25 -0.85
N THR A 264 -2.14 3.54 0.06
CA THR A 264 -2.80 2.71 1.07
C THR A 264 -3.13 3.52 2.32
N LEU A 265 -2.17 4.32 2.81
CA LEU A 265 -2.23 4.97 4.11
C LEU A 265 -2.83 6.40 4.05
N ARG A 266 -2.70 7.06 2.90
CA ARG A 266 -3.20 8.43 2.62
C ARG A 266 -3.75 8.55 1.20
N PRO A 267 -4.72 7.69 0.82
CA PRO A 267 -5.26 7.68 -0.54
C PRO A 267 -5.84 9.03 -0.95
N ARG A 268 -6.52 9.73 -0.03
CA ARG A 268 -7.13 11.04 -0.29
C ARG A 268 -6.11 12.08 -0.73
N GLU A 269 -5.12 12.34 0.11
CA GLU A 269 -4.03 13.31 -0.16
C GLU A 269 -3.25 12.95 -1.43
N THR A 270 -2.98 11.66 -1.64
CA THR A 270 -2.21 11.20 -2.80
C THR A 270 -2.99 11.39 -4.09
N VAL A 271 -4.26 10.98 -4.12
CA VAL A 271 -5.14 11.12 -5.28
C VAL A 271 -5.42 12.59 -5.57
N GLU A 272 -5.63 13.42 -4.56
CA GLU A 272 -5.82 14.87 -4.73
C GLU A 272 -4.63 15.50 -5.46
N LYS A 273 -3.40 15.20 -5.03
CA LYS A 273 -2.18 15.69 -5.71
C LYS A 273 -2.10 15.21 -7.16
N ILE A 274 -2.45 13.95 -7.44
CA ILE A 274 -2.46 13.41 -8.81
C ILE A 274 -3.52 14.13 -9.66
N CYS A 275 -4.73 14.31 -9.14
CA CYS A 275 -5.83 14.98 -9.86
C CYS A 275 -5.46 16.43 -10.18
N ALA A 276 -5.00 17.19 -9.18
CA ALA A 276 -4.56 18.57 -9.38
C ALA A 276 -3.38 18.64 -10.38
N CYS A 277 -2.47 17.67 -10.35
CA CYS A 277 -1.38 17.58 -11.32
C CYS A 277 -1.91 17.49 -12.75
N ALA A 278 -2.93 16.65 -12.97
CA ALA A 278 -3.57 16.45 -14.26
C ALA A 278 -4.54 17.58 -14.69
N GLY A 279 -4.79 18.57 -13.81
CA GLY A 279 -5.79 19.62 -14.02
C GLY A 279 -7.22 19.20 -13.68
N GLY A 280 -7.40 18.05 -13.04
CA GLY A 280 -8.68 17.61 -12.49
C GLY A 280 -8.93 18.08 -11.05
N GLN A 281 -10.05 17.67 -10.50
CA GLN A 281 -10.48 17.98 -9.13
C GLN A 281 -10.86 16.69 -8.38
N LEU A 282 -10.62 16.67 -7.08
CA LEU A 282 -11.09 15.58 -6.23
C LEU A 282 -12.62 15.63 -6.09
N THR A 283 -13.28 14.48 -6.03
CA THR A 283 -14.70 14.41 -5.66
C THR A 283 -14.91 14.96 -4.25
N LYS A 284 -16.09 15.55 -4.00
CA LYS A 284 -16.47 16.07 -2.65
C LYS A 284 -16.43 14.97 -1.59
N GLU A 285 -16.99 13.81 -1.92
CA GLU A 285 -16.95 12.61 -1.10
C GLU A 285 -15.85 11.68 -1.63
N PHE A 286 -14.88 11.36 -0.78
CA PHE A 286 -13.78 10.45 -1.13
C PHE A 286 -14.19 9.00 -0.85
N LYS A 287 -14.16 8.18 -1.89
CA LYS A 287 -14.52 6.76 -1.86
C LYS A 287 -13.27 5.90 -1.73
N HIS A 288 -13.11 5.28 -0.56
CA HIS A 288 -12.06 4.31 -0.30
C HIS A 288 -12.27 3.01 -1.12
N VAL A 289 -11.18 2.27 -1.34
CA VAL A 289 -11.24 0.92 -1.88
C VAL A 289 -11.11 -0.06 -0.74
N THR A 290 -12.26 -0.55 -0.26
CA THR A 290 -12.36 -1.41 0.93
C THR A 290 -12.43 -2.90 0.59
N LYS A 291 -12.86 -3.25 -0.62
CA LYS A 291 -12.94 -4.63 -1.13
C LYS A 291 -11.66 -5.02 -1.86
N SER A 292 -11.36 -6.32 -1.87
CA SER A 292 -10.21 -6.86 -2.61
C SER A 292 -10.18 -6.41 -4.06
N LEU A 293 -8.99 -6.10 -4.52
CA LEU A 293 -8.76 -5.61 -5.88
C LEU A 293 -8.68 -6.73 -6.92
N LYS A 294 -8.48 -7.98 -6.48
CA LYS A 294 -8.12 -9.14 -7.31
C LYS A 294 -9.29 -10.09 -7.60
N ASN A 295 -10.51 -9.58 -7.71
CA ASN A 295 -11.67 -10.42 -8.05
C ASN A 295 -11.70 -10.66 -9.58
N GLY A 296 -11.04 -11.72 -10.06
CA GLY A 296 -11.01 -12.14 -11.47
C GLY A 296 -10.32 -13.51 -11.64
N GLU A 297 -10.56 -14.18 -12.78
CA GLU A 297 -9.91 -15.46 -13.10
C GLU A 297 -8.37 -15.31 -13.06
N GLY A 298 -7.68 -16.26 -12.40
CA GLY A 298 -6.22 -16.26 -12.27
C GLY A 298 -5.65 -15.57 -11.02
N HIS A 299 -6.49 -15.22 -10.04
CA HIS A 299 -6.03 -14.73 -8.73
C HIS A 299 -6.57 -15.61 -7.59
N SER A 300 -5.75 -15.84 -6.57
CA SER A 300 -6.16 -16.57 -5.37
C SER A 300 -7.35 -15.90 -4.70
N ASN A 301 -8.26 -16.70 -4.13
CA ASN A 301 -9.43 -16.21 -3.37
C ASN A 301 -9.06 -15.42 -2.09
N GLU A 302 -7.77 -15.33 -1.74
CA GLU A 302 -7.30 -14.51 -0.63
C GLU A 302 -7.55 -13.03 -0.89
N GLN A 303 -8.53 -12.50 -0.17
CA GLN A 303 -8.85 -11.08 -0.17
C GLN A 303 -7.98 -10.38 0.87
N THR A 304 -7.12 -9.45 0.45
CA THR A 304 -6.48 -8.52 1.39
C THR A 304 -7.49 -7.41 1.71
N SER A 305 -8.00 -7.39 2.94
CA SER A 305 -8.85 -6.28 3.41
C SER A 305 -8.02 -5.01 3.60
N LEU A 306 -8.68 -3.86 3.75
CA LEU A 306 -7.99 -2.60 4.07
C LEU A 306 -7.24 -2.70 5.42
N VAL A 307 -7.82 -3.41 6.39
CA VAL A 307 -7.18 -3.68 7.68
C VAL A 307 -5.90 -4.51 7.48
N ASP A 308 -5.96 -5.58 6.69
CA ASP A 308 -4.79 -6.42 6.40
C ASP A 308 -3.71 -5.68 5.62
N ALA A 309 -4.09 -4.67 4.84
CA ALA A 309 -3.15 -3.80 4.16
C ALA A 309 -2.44 -2.87 5.14
N TRP A 310 -3.16 -2.30 6.11
CA TRP A 310 -2.62 -1.41 7.14
C TRP A 310 -1.77 -2.15 8.19
N SER A 311 -2.18 -3.36 8.60
CA SER A 311 -1.48 -4.13 9.64
C SER A 311 -0.05 -4.51 9.24
N LYS A 312 0.25 -4.55 7.94
CA LYS A 312 1.62 -4.76 7.40
C LYS A 312 2.60 -3.64 7.77
N PHE A 313 2.11 -2.50 8.26
CA PHE A 313 2.92 -1.35 8.66
C PHE A 313 3.08 -1.23 10.18
N HIS A 314 2.56 -2.18 10.96
CA HIS A 314 2.71 -2.24 12.42
C HIS A 314 4.16 -2.53 12.86
N TRP A 315 4.56 -2.06 14.05
CA TRP A 315 5.91 -2.20 14.63
C TRP A 315 5.90 -3.22 15.80
N PRO A 316 7.02 -3.92 16.10
CA PRO A 316 8.34 -3.87 15.47
C PRO A 316 8.39 -4.55 14.10
N ARG A 317 9.08 -3.90 13.16
CA ARG A 317 9.43 -4.55 11.89
C ARG A 317 10.75 -5.30 12.07
N ASP A 318 10.89 -6.38 11.31
CA ASP A 318 12.17 -7.06 11.18
C ASP A 318 13.20 -6.06 10.62
N PRO A 319 14.36 -5.88 11.29
CA PRO A 319 15.40 -4.93 10.88
C PRO A 319 16.05 -5.28 9.54
N ARG A 320 15.70 -6.43 8.95
CA ARG A 320 16.10 -6.88 7.61
C ARG A 320 14.93 -6.87 6.62
N GLY A 321 13.80 -6.30 6.99
CA GLY A 321 12.58 -6.31 6.18
C GLY A 321 12.00 -7.72 6.00
N GLY A 322 12.34 -8.66 6.87
CA GLY A 322 11.91 -10.07 6.80
C GLY A 322 12.71 -10.91 5.81
N LEU A 323 13.92 -10.48 5.46
CA LEU A 323 14.88 -11.24 4.65
C LEU A 323 15.86 -12.02 5.56
N SER A 324 16.51 -13.05 4.98
CA SER A 324 17.68 -13.68 5.62
C SER A 324 18.85 -12.68 5.72
N ILE A 325 19.90 -13.04 6.47
CA ILE A 325 21.09 -12.18 6.62
C ILE A 325 21.77 -12.00 5.25
N GLU A 326 21.87 -13.09 4.50
CA GLU A 326 22.49 -13.16 3.18
C GLU A 326 21.69 -12.32 2.18
N ASP A 327 20.37 -12.52 2.11
CA ASP A 327 19.49 -11.76 1.21
C ASP A 327 19.50 -10.27 1.55
N TYR A 328 19.48 -9.92 2.84
CA TYR A 328 19.53 -8.53 3.26
C TYR A 328 20.85 -7.85 2.85
N SER A 329 21.98 -8.55 2.99
CA SER A 329 23.28 -8.07 2.51
C SER A 329 23.28 -7.84 0.99
N ILE A 330 22.74 -8.79 0.22
CA ILE A 330 22.60 -8.66 -1.24
C ILE A 330 21.66 -7.51 -1.60
N ALA A 331 20.58 -7.30 -0.85
CA ALA A 331 19.65 -6.21 -1.07
C ALA A 331 20.33 -4.84 -0.91
N LYS A 332 21.13 -4.66 0.14
CA LYS A 332 21.91 -3.44 0.35
C LYS A 332 22.87 -3.14 -0.81
N GLN A 333 23.50 -4.17 -1.36
CA GLN A 333 24.43 -4.02 -2.48
C GLN A 333 23.73 -3.82 -3.83
N SER A 334 22.54 -4.42 -3.99
CA SER A 334 21.83 -4.46 -5.26
C SER A 334 21.00 -3.21 -5.51
N LEU A 335 20.40 -2.62 -4.48
CA LEU A 335 19.49 -1.49 -4.61
C LEU A 335 20.22 -0.20 -4.97
N ASP A 336 19.62 0.57 -5.88
CA ASP A 336 20.13 1.87 -6.27
C ASP A 336 19.76 2.90 -5.18
N GLU A 337 20.75 3.33 -4.40
CA GLU A 337 20.58 4.29 -3.29
C GLU A 337 19.91 5.60 -3.74
N LYS A 338 20.18 6.04 -4.97
CA LYS A 338 19.59 7.27 -5.51
C LYS A 338 18.11 7.08 -5.79
N LEU A 339 17.71 5.93 -6.33
CA LEU A 339 16.28 5.60 -6.48
C LEU A 339 15.59 5.44 -5.14
N MET A 340 16.22 4.74 -4.18
CA MET A 340 15.70 4.60 -2.82
C MET A 340 15.42 5.97 -2.20
N SER A 341 16.41 6.85 -2.21
CA SER A 341 16.29 8.24 -1.73
C SER A 341 15.23 9.03 -2.49
N THR A 342 15.18 8.90 -3.82
CA THR A 342 14.17 9.57 -4.69
C THR A 342 12.75 9.21 -4.28
N PHE A 343 12.53 7.95 -3.88
CA PHE A 343 11.22 7.46 -3.43
C PHE A 343 11.03 7.56 -1.91
N GLY A 344 11.97 8.13 -1.17
CA GLY A 344 11.88 8.24 0.29
C GLY A 344 11.88 6.87 0.98
N TYR A 345 12.61 5.90 0.43
CA TYR A 345 12.89 4.61 1.06
C TYR A 345 14.29 4.62 1.67
N SER A 346 14.48 3.84 2.73
CA SER A 346 15.76 3.57 3.37
C SER A 346 15.93 2.06 3.53
N HIS A 347 17.15 1.62 3.78
CA HIS A 347 17.35 0.27 4.28
C HIS A 347 16.70 0.15 5.67
N PRO A 348 16.00 -0.96 5.98
CA PRO A 348 15.57 -1.27 7.34
C PRO A 348 16.77 -1.29 8.30
N GLU A 349 16.61 -0.75 9.51
CA GLU A 349 17.63 -0.69 10.57
C GLU A 349 17.13 -1.32 11.88
#